data_AF-A0A7V3CDX5-F1
#
_entry.id   AF-A0A7V3CDX5-F1
#
_cell.length_a   1.000
_cell.length_b   1.000
_cell.length_c   1.000
_cell.angle_alpha   90.00
_cell.angle_beta   90.00
_cell.angle_gamma   90.00
#
_symmetry.space_group_name_H-M   'P 1'
#
loop_
_entity.id
_entity.type
_entity.pdbx_description
1 polymer ?
#
loop_
_entity_poly.entity_id
_entity_poly.type
_entity_poly.pdbx_seq_one_letter_code
_entity_poly.pdbx_strand_id
1 'polypeptide(L)'
;MSTQSPASLFSRHLMVPAIGNAFKKLNPAVMVKNPVMFVTMIGAILTTVGIFTASQDRVFVGQLALWLWFTVLFANFAEAVAEGRGRAQADALRKARKETMARVLRDGKEERIPAPSLQKGDVV
;
A
#
# COMPACT_ATOMS: atom_id res chain seq x y z
N MET A 1 30.08 11.92 -5.93
CA MET A 1 29.33 10.66 -5.77
C MET A 1 28.39 10.84 -4.59
N SER A 2 27.12 11.11 -4.83
CA SER A 2 26.10 11.22 -3.79
C SER A 2 25.69 9.82 -3.36
N THR A 3 26.03 9.46 -2.12
CA THR A 3 25.62 8.22 -1.47
C THR A 3 24.10 8.21 -1.33
N GLN A 4 23.39 7.57 -2.24
CA GLN A 4 21.97 7.28 -2.05
C GLN A 4 21.86 6.20 -0.96
N SER A 5 21.46 6.61 0.24
CA SER A 5 21.09 5.69 1.31
C SER A 5 20.00 4.74 0.79
N PRO A 6 20.11 3.43 1.05
CA PRO A 6 19.11 2.48 0.62
C PRO A 6 17.76 2.91 1.21
N ALA A 7 16.73 3.01 0.37
CA ALA A 7 15.39 3.38 0.79
C ALA A 7 14.94 2.43 1.91
N SER A 8 14.99 2.92 3.15
CA SER A 8 14.75 2.13 4.35
C SER A 8 13.33 1.57 4.32
N LEU A 9 13.18 0.28 4.61
CA LEU A 9 11.87 -0.37 4.79
C LEU A 9 11.02 0.34 5.85
N PHE A 10 11.66 1.05 6.77
CA PHE A 10 11.06 1.81 7.86
C PHE A 10 10.93 3.30 7.57
N SER A 11 10.91 3.68 6.29
CA SER A 11 10.69 5.08 5.93
C SER A 11 9.34 5.55 6.49
N ARG A 12 9.38 6.54 7.39
CA ARG A 12 8.19 7.09 8.07
C ARG A 12 7.07 7.51 7.09
N HIS A 13 7.45 7.93 5.88
CA HIS A 13 6.53 8.31 4.80
C HIS A 13 5.74 7.12 4.22
N LEU A 14 6.22 5.88 4.35
CA LEU A 14 5.50 4.66 3.91
C LEU A 14 4.69 4.05 5.05
N MET A 15 5.24 4.06 6.27
CA MET A 15 4.61 3.43 7.44
C MET A 15 3.31 4.12 7.86
N VAL A 16 3.31 5.45 7.96
CA VAL A 16 2.15 6.20 8.47
C VAL A 16 0.90 6.02 7.59
N PRO A 17 1.00 6.14 6.24
CA PRO A 17 -0.13 5.83 5.37
C PRO A 17 -0.53 4.35 5.41
N ALA A 18 0.44 3.42 5.52
CA ALA A 18 0.15 1.98 5.57
C ALA A 18 -0.66 1.59 6.81
N ILE A 19 -0.36 2.17 7.98
CA ILE A 19 -1.15 1.96 9.21
C ILE A 19 -2.59 2.43 8.98
N GLY A 20 -2.79 3.67 8.50
CA GLY A 20 -4.14 4.18 8.24
C GLY A 20 -4.91 3.37 7.20
N ASN A 21 -4.22 2.88 6.17
CA ASN A 21 -4.81 2.02 5.15
C ASN A 21 -5.17 0.62 5.69
N ALA A 22 -4.40 0.07 6.62
CA ALA A 22 -4.70 -1.22 7.26
C ALA A 22 -6.06 -1.20 7.98
N PHE A 23 -6.37 -0.10 8.67
CA PHE A 23 -7.68 0.10 9.30
C PHE A 23 -8.79 0.34 8.26
N LYS A 24 -8.53 1.08 7.17
CA LYS A 24 -9.52 1.27 6.09
C LYS A 24 -9.84 -0.04 5.36
N LYS A 25 -8.87 -0.97 5.28
CA LYS A 25 -9.05 -2.31 4.69
C LYS A 25 -9.87 -3.27 5.56
N LEU A 26 -10.20 -2.91 6.80
CA LEU A 26 -11.17 -3.63 7.63
C LEU A 26 -12.63 -3.50 7.15
N ASN A 27 -12.89 -2.74 6.08
CA ASN A 27 -14.24 -2.65 5.54
C ASN A 27 -14.68 -4.04 5.01
N PRO A 28 -15.76 -4.63 5.56
CA PRO A 28 -16.20 -5.98 5.19
C PRO A 28 -16.49 -6.13 3.70
N ALA A 29 -16.94 -5.08 3.01
CA ALA A 29 -17.17 -5.10 1.57
C ALA A 29 -15.88 -5.33 0.75
N VAL A 30 -14.72 -4.93 1.28
CA VAL A 30 -13.41 -5.16 0.67
C VAL A 30 -12.89 -6.54 1.06
N MET A 31 -13.10 -6.96 2.30
CA MET A 31 -12.60 -8.25 2.81
C MET A 31 -13.27 -9.46 2.18
N VAL A 32 -14.52 -9.39 1.68
CA VAL A 32 -15.16 -10.53 0.98
C VAL A 32 -14.34 -11.02 -0.23
N LYS A 33 -13.54 -10.15 -0.85
CA LYS A 33 -12.62 -10.55 -1.94
C LYS A 33 -11.41 -11.34 -1.47
N ASN A 34 -11.10 -11.30 -0.18
CA ASN A 34 -10.05 -12.06 0.49
C ASN A 34 -10.70 -13.04 1.50
N PRO A 35 -11.14 -14.22 1.05
CA PRO A 35 -11.97 -15.13 1.85
C PRO A 35 -11.29 -15.58 3.16
N VAL A 36 -9.98 -15.80 3.15
CA VAL A 36 -9.23 -16.20 4.35
C VAL A 36 -9.25 -15.11 5.41
N MET A 37 -8.99 -13.86 5.00
CA MET A 37 -9.04 -12.70 5.89
C MET A 37 -10.45 -12.43 6.42
N PHE A 38 -11.46 -12.57 5.57
CA PHE A 38 -12.86 -12.37 5.93
C PHE A 38 -13.35 -13.36 7.00
N VAL A 39 -13.06 -14.66 6.83
CA VAL A 39 -13.43 -15.68 7.83
C VAL A 39 -12.74 -15.41 9.17
N THR A 40 -11.47 -14.99 9.14
CA THR A 40 -10.72 -14.64 10.35
C THR A 40 -11.34 -13.43 11.06
N MET A 41 -11.78 -12.41 10.32
CA MET A 41 -12.50 -11.26 10.89
C MET A 41 -13.82 -11.66 11.54
N ILE A 42 -14.61 -12.52 10.89
CA ILE A 42 -15.85 -13.04 11.48
C ILE A 42 -15.54 -13.81 12.76
N GLY A 43 -14.51 -14.66 12.76
CA GLY A 43 -14.04 -15.35 13.95
C GLY A 43 -13.64 -14.39 15.08
N ALA A 44 -12.93 -13.32 14.77
CA ALA A 44 -12.55 -12.28 15.73
C ALA A 44 -13.80 -11.62 16.34
N ILE A 45 -14.80 -11.27 15.51
CA ILE A 45 -16.06 -10.67 15.96
C ILE A 45 -16.82 -11.64 16.86
N LEU A 46 -17.01 -12.89 16.44
CA LEU A 46 -17.73 -13.90 17.22
C LEU A 46 -17.04 -14.17 18.56
N THR A 47 -15.71 -14.28 18.57
CA THR A 47 -14.93 -14.47 19.80
C THR A 47 -15.03 -13.25 20.71
N THR A 48 -15.06 -12.04 20.14
CA THR A 48 -15.27 -10.79 20.90
C THR A 48 -16.64 -10.77 21.56
N VAL A 49 -17.71 -11.17 20.85
CA VAL A 49 -19.06 -11.33 21.42
C VAL A 49 -19.06 -12.40 22.51
N GLY A 50 -18.30 -13.47 22.30
CA GLY A 50 -18.07 -14.56 23.26
C GLY A 50 -17.59 -14.10 24.64
N ILE A 51 -16.87 -12.97 24.74
CA ILE A 51 -16.43 -12.40 26.02
C ILE A 51 -17.63 -12.08 26.93
N PHE A 52 -18.74 -11.63 26.35
CA PHE A 52 -19.94 -11.24 27.09
C PHE A 52 -20.87 -12.41 27.40
N THR A 53 -20.78 -13.50 26.64
CA THR A 53 -21.62 -14.69 26.83
C THR A 53 -20.93 -15.81 27.61
N ALA A 54 -19.60 -15.77 27.74
CA ALA A 54 -18.85 -16.75 28.51
C ALA A 54 -19.14 -16.66 30.02
N SER A 55 -19.52 -17.80 30.60
CA SER A 55 -19.79 -17.97 32.03
C SER A 55 -18.51 -18.20 32.87
N GLN A 56 -17.45 -18.71 32.24
CA GLN A 56 -16.12 -18.96 32.81
C GLN A 56 -15.03 -18.50 31.80
N ASP A 57 -13.80 -18.28 32.25
CA ASP A 57 -12.62 -18.01 31.40
C ASP A 57 -12.70 -16.81 30.44
N ARG A 58 -13.46 -15.77 30.80
CA ARG A 58 -13.58 -14.52 30.01
C ARG A 58 -12.24 -13.89 29.64
N VAL A 59 -11.24 -14.00 30.52
CA VAL A 59 -9.88 -13.50 30.28
C VAL A 59 -9.21 -14.24 29.13
N PHE A 60 -9.34 -15.57 29.09
CA PHE A 60 -8.80 -16.40 28.02
C PHE A 60 -9.50 -16.11 26.68
N VAL A 61 -10.83 -16.02 26.68
CA VAL A 61 -11.61 -15.63 25.49
C VAL A 61 -11.21 -14.24 24.99
N GLY A 62 -11.01 -13.29 25.90
CA GLY A 62 -10.51 -11.95 25.58
C GLY A 62 -9.11 -11.99 24.96
N GLN A 63 -8.21 -12.82 25.48
CA GLN A 63 -6.87 -12.99 24.93
C GLN A 63 -6.89 -13.60 23.52
N LEU A 64 -7.76 -14.57 23.26
CA LEU A 64 -7.97 -15.13 21.93
C LEU A 64 -8.54 -14.08 20.96
N ALA A 65 -9.55 -13.32 21.38
CA ALA A 65 -10.11 -12.23 20.58
C ALA A 65 -9.04 -11.20 20.21
N LEU A 66 -8.20 -10.81 21.18
CA LEU A 66 -7.10 -9.87 20.95
C LEU A 66 -6.10 -10.40 19.91
N TRP A 67 -5.72 -11.67 19.99
CA TRP A 67 -4.83 -12.28 19.00
C TRP A 67 -5.46 -12.34 17.61
N LEU A 68 -6.74 -12.69 17.51
CA LEU A 68 -7.46 -12.69 16.23
C LEU A 68 -7.55 -11.29 15.60
N TRP A 69 -7.76 -10.26 16.41
CA TRP A 69 -7.72 -8.88 15.91
C TRP A 69 -6.31 -8.48 15.46
N PHE A 70 -5.29 -8.91 16.20
CA PHE A 70 -3.90 -8.65 15.83
C PHE A 70 -3.54 -9.29 14.49
N THR A 71 -3.95 -10.54 14.24
CA THR A 71 -3.66 -11.22 12.96
C THR A 71 -4.33 -10.51 11.78
N VAL A 72 -5.59 -10.09 11.93
CA VAL A 72 -6.31 -9.35 10.89
C VAL A 72 -5.64 -8.00 10.62
N LEU A 73 -5.30 -7.24 11.66
CA LEU A 73 -4.62 -5.96 11.50
C LEU A 73 -3.24 -6.11 10.85
N PHE A 74 -2.48 -7.13 11.25
CA PHE A 74 -1.16 -7.39 10.71
C PHE A 74 -1.21 -7.78 9.24
N ALA A 75 -2.14 -8.64 8.84
CA ALA A 75 -2.30 -9.02 7.45
C ALA A 75 -2.76 -7.84 6.57
N ASN A 76 -3.71 -7.01 7.04
CA ASN A 76 -4.10 -5.79 6.34
C ASN A 76 -2.93 -4.80 6.20
N PHE A 77 -2.07 -4.72 7.22
CA PHE A 77 -0.86 -3.91 7.19
C PHE A 77 0.16 -4.43 6.18
N ALA A 78 0.44 -5.74 6.19
CA ALA A 78 1.35 -6.37 5.23
C ALA A 78 0.88 -6.15 3.79
N GLU A 79 -0.42 -6.26 3.53
CA GLU A 79 -1.03 -5.97 2.23
C GLU A 79 -0.87 -4.49 1.85
N ALA A 80 -1.12 -3.56 2.78
CA ALA A 80 -0.94 -2.13 2.54
C ALA A 80 0.53 -1.75 2.27
N VAL A 81 1.49 -2.40 2.94
CA VAL A 81 2.93 -2.21 2.70
C VAL A 81 3.32 -2.76 1.32
N ALA A 82 2.82 -3.93 0.93
CA ALA A 82 3.09 -4.52 -0.37
C ALA A 82 2.58 -3.62 -1.52
N GLU A 83 1.34 -3.14 -1.42
CA GLU A 83 0.76 -2.21 -2.39
C GLU A 83 1.45 -0.84 -2.38
N GLY A 84 1.85 -0.36 -1.21
CA GLY A 84 2.51 0.94 -1.03
C GLY A 84 3.82 1.04 -1.82
N ARG A 85 4.62 -0.03 -1.85
CA ARG A 85 5.86 -0.06 -2.66
C ARG A 85 5.57 -0.08 -4.15
N GLY A 86 4.57 -0.85 -4.59
CA GLY A 86 4.14 -0.89 -5.98
C GLY A 86 3.65 0.48 -6.48
N ARG A 87 2.84 1.18 -5.67
CA ARG A 87 2.40 2.55 -5.99
C ARG A 87 3.55 3.54 -6.01
N ALA A 88 4.43 3.52 -5.01
CA ALA A 88 5.58 4.43 -4.94
C ALA A 88 6.54 4.24 -6.13
N GLN A 89 6.81 3.00 -6.55
CA GLN A 89 7.62 2.74 -7.74
C GLN A 89 6.94 3.19 -9.04
N ALA A 90 5.63 2.93 -9.19
CA ALA A 90 4.88 3.37 -10.36
C ALA A 90 4.81 4.89 -10.47
N ASP A 91 4.63 5.59 -9.35
CA ASP A 91 4.61 7.05 -9.29
C ASP A 91 6.00 7.64 -9.57
N ALA A 92 7.08 7.03 -9.06
CA ALA A 92 8.44 7.42 -9.40
C ALA A 92 8.72 7.29 -10.91
N LEU A 93 8.30 6.18 -11.54
CA LEU A 93 8.46 5.98 -12.98
C LEU A 93 7.61 6.97 -13.80
N ARG A 94 6.36 7.22 -13.38
CA ARG A 94 5.50 8.25 -14.01
C ARG A 94 6.11 9.63 -13.91
N LYS A 95 6.70 9.99 -12.76
CA LYS A 95 7.38 11.27 -12.55
C LYS A 95 8.64 11.38 -13.40
N ALA A 96 9.47 10.33 -13.44
CA ALA A 96 10.65 10.28 -14.29
C ALA A 96 10.29 10.50 -15.78
N ARG A 97 9.25 9.82 -16.28
CA ARG A 97 8.76 10.04 -17.66
C ARG A 97 8.30 11.48 -17.93
N LYS A 98 7.76 12.19 -16.92
CA LYS A 98 7.34 13.60 -17.05
C LYS A 98 8.51 14.57 -17.00
N GLU A 99 9.57 14.25 -16.27
CA GLU A 99 10.74 15.12 -16.08
C GLU A 99 11.83 14.90 -17.14
N THR A 100 11.79 13.81 -17.90
CA THR A 100 12.71 13.59 -19.02
C THR A 100 12.46 14.60 -20.13
N MET A 101 13.47 15.43 -20.42
CA MET A 101 13.49 16.35 -21.57
C MET A 101 14.15 15.66 -22.76
N ALA A 102 13.54 15.77 -23.94
CA ALA A 102 14.11 15.38 -25.22
C ALA A 102 14.64 16.62 -25.94
N ARG A 103 15.71 16.45 -26.73
CA ARG A 103 16.11 17.43 -27.75
C ARG A 103 15.45 16.99 -29.04
N VAL A 104 14.84 17.92 -29.76
CA VAL A 104 14.20 17.67 -31.05
C VAL A 104 14.78 18.64 -32.07
N LEU A 105 15.00 18.18 -33.29
CA LEU A 105 15.49 19.00 -34.39
C LEU A 105 14.31 19.33 -35.32
N ARG A 106 13.92 20.60 -35.40
CA ARG A 106 12.89 21.13 -36.31
C ARG A 106 13.46 22.27 -37.13
N ASP A 107 13.33 22.18 -38.45
CA ASP A 107 13.81 23.20 -39.40
C ASP A 107 15.29 23.60 -39.16
N GLY A 108 16.12 22.63 -38.78
CA GLY A 108 17.55 22.83 -38.49
C GLY A 108 17.87 23.51 -37.15
N LYS A 109 16.85 23.80 -36.33
CA LYS A 109 17.01 24.30 -34.96
C LYS A 109 16.69 23.22 -33.94
N GLU A 110 17.52 23.15 -32.91
CA GLU A 110 17.27 22.27 -31.78
C GLU A 110 16.39 22.95 -30.73
N GLU A 111 15.37 22.25 -30.28
CA GLU A 111 14.49 22.68 -29.21
C GLU A 111 14.40 21.59 -28.12
N ARG A 112 14.32 21.99 -26.85
CA ARG A 112 14.13 21.08 -25.72
C ARG A 112 12.65 21.01 -25.34
N ILE A 113 12.04 19.86 -25.55
CA ILE A 113 10.64 19.61 -25.20
C ILE A 113 10.53 18.43 -24.20
N PRO A 114 9.47 18.36 -23.37
CA PRO A 114 9.21 17.18 -22.56
C PRO A 114 9.11 15.92 -23.43
N ALA A 115 9.80 14.83 -23.08
CA ALA A 115 9.77 13.58 -23.84
C ALA A 115 8.35 13.03 -24.12
N PRO A 116 7.34 13.20 -23.24
CA PRO A 116 5.96 12.80 -23.55
C PRO A 116 5.27 13.61 -24.66
N SER A 117 5.81 14.78 -25.04
CA SER A 117 5.28 15.63 -26.12
C SER A 117 5.86 15.33 -27.49
N LEU A 118 6.77 14.35 -27.59
CA LEU A 118 7.29 13.87 -28.87
C LEU A 118 6.18 13.24 -29.72
N GLN A 119 6.20 13.57 -31.01
CA GLN A 119 5.26 13.05 -32.01
C GLN A 119 5.99 12.11 -32.98
N LYS A 120 5.21 11.21 -33.61
CA LYS A 120 5.76 10.28 -34.60
C LYS A 120 6.27 11.08 -35.80
N GLY A 121 7.57 11.01 -36.06
CA GLY A 121 8.26 11.75 -37.13
C GLY A 121 9.21 12.84 -36.63
N ASP A 122 9.22 13.15 -35.34
CA ASP A 122 10.23 14.01 -34.74
C ASP A 122 11.63 13.38 -34.85
N VAL A 123 12.64 14.20 -35.13
CA VAL A 123 14.07 13.81 -35.13
C VAL A 123 14.67 14.23 -33.80
N VAL A 124 15.21 13.27 -33.03
CA VAL A 124 15.73 13.46 -31.66
C VAL A 124 17.24 13.26 -31.56
#